data_AF-A0AA47HXX9-F1
#
_entry.id   AF-A0AA47HXX9-F1
#
_cell.length_a   1.000
_cell.length_b   1.000
_cell.length_c   1.000
_cell.angle_alpha   90.00
_cell.angle_beta   90.00
_cell.angle_gamma   90.00
#
_symmetry.space_group_name_H-M   'P 1'
#
loop_
_entity.id
_entity.type
_entity.pdbx_description
1 polymer ?
#
loop_
_entity_poly.entity_id
_entity_poly.type
_entity_poly.pdbx_seq_one_letter_code
_entity_poly.pdbx_strand_id
1 'polypeptide(L)'
;MTAPVIPALPAPPVRSDAPSDFAAKADAFAASLVAFVDDVNGSASFIDQRATDADNRATDSANSASAAAQAKTDAELARDAAQNVANFKGAWSSLSGALNPPASVTHNGQIWSLLYALGNVAASEPGVSADWVVQGGIDASKTANFTAGRNSAYWLGSSITVTLPDTTTPPPTGTFVRLTKALTANPVVQAGAGSAVIATSKGNDTSVTFDVNAEIIFIFNGTNWEV
;
A
#
# COMPACT_ATOMS: atom_id res chain seq x y z
N MET A 1 23.50 -6.16 29.88
CA MET A 1 24.89 -5.92 30.29
C MET A 1 25.19 -4.43 30.34
N THR A 2 25.88 -3.99 31.38
CA THR A 2 26.52 -2.67 31.46
C THR A 2 27.70 -2.61 30.49
N ALA A 3 28.04 -1.42 29.99
CA ALA A 3 29.23 -1.27 29.16
C ALA A 3 30.49 -1.63 29.97
N PRO A 4 31.38 -2.50 29.47
CA PRO A 4 32.66 -2.76 30.10
C PRO A 4 33.48 -1.47 30.20
N VAL A 5 34.26 -1.36 31.27
CA VAL A 5 35.20 -0.26 31.46
C VAL A 5 36.59 -0.85 31.52
N ILE A 6 37.48 -0.37 30.65
CA ILE A 6 38.88 -0.76 30.67
C ILE A 6 39.59 0.12 31.71
N PRO A 7 40.16 -0.45 32.79
CA PRO A 7 40.91 0.31 33.79
C PRO A 7 42.16 0.96 33.18
N ALA A 8 42.59 2.06 33.78
CA ALA A 8 43.85 2.70 33.38
C ALA A 8 45.03 1.77 33.68
N LEU A 9 45.93 1.62 32.71
CA LEU A 9 47.16 0.86 32.89
C LEU A 9 48.11 1.57 33.87
N PRO A 10 48.95 0.83 34.61
CA PRO A 10 50.04 1.39 35.40
C PRO A 10 50.99 2.24 34.55
N ALA A 11 51.72 3.15 35.19
CA ALA A 11 52.69 3.98 34.49
C ALA A 11 53.75 3.10 33.79
N PRO A 12 53.98 3.28 32.48
CA PRO A 12 54.95 2.47 31.76
C PRO A 12 56.38 2.79 32.25
N PRO A 13 57.31 1.81 32.20
CA PRO A 13 58.71 2.06 32.49
C PRO A 13 59.32 2.99 31.43
N VAL A 14 60.11 3.98 31.85
CA VAL A 14 60.79 4.92 30.94
C VAL A 14 62.30 4.84 31.10
N ARG A 15 63.05 5.09 30.02
CA ARG A 15 64.52 4.93 30.03
C ARG A 15 65.27 5.85 31.00
N SER A 16 64.62 6.92 31.48
CA SER A 16 65.15 7.84 32.48
C SER A 16 64.93 7.37 33.93
N ASP A 17 64.19 6.29 34.15
CA ASP A 17 63.94 5.74 35.49
C ASP A 17 65.23 5.16 36.08
N ALA A 18 65.34 5.20 37.41
CA ALA A 18 66.37 4.45 38.11
C ALA A 18 66.20 2.94 37.82
N PRO A 19 67.28 2.13 37.78
CA PRO A 19 67.19 0.72 37.38
C PRO A 19 66.16 -0.11 38.15
N SER A 20 66.00 0.13 39.46
CA SER A 20 65.00 -0.54 40.30
C SER A 20 63.57 -0.14 39.94
N ASP A 21 63.34 1.14 39.64
CA ASP A 21 62.02 1.69 39.33
C ASP A 21 61.56 1.24 37.95
N PHE A 22 62.50 1.17 37.00
CA PHE A 22 62.25 0.61 35.67
C PHE A 22 61.76 -0.83 35.77
N ALA A 23 62.48 -1.69 36.52
CA ALA A 23 62.12 -3.09 36.69
C ALA A 23 60.74 -3.25 37.36
N ALA A 24 60.51 -2.51 38.45
CA ALA A 24 59.23 -2.55 39.16
C ALA A 24 58.03 -2.10 38.29
N LYS A 25 58.19 -1.03 37.50
CA LYS A 25 57.16 -0.57 36.56
C LYS A 25 56.98 -1.54 35.39
N ALA A 26 58.04 -2.16 34.90
CA ALA A 26 57.98 -3.15 33.82
C ALA A 26 57.18 -4.37 34.25
N ASP A 27 57.43 -4.90 35.45
CA ASP A 27 56.69 -6.04 36.00
C ASP A 27 55.21 -5.69 36.24
N ALA A 28 54.93 -4.52 36.81
CA ALA A 28 53.56 -4.05 37.05
C ALA A 28 52.78 -3.84 35.74
N PHE A 29 53.43 -3.23 34.73
CA PHE A 29 52.82 -3.03 33.43
C PHE A 29 52.59 -4.36 32.71
N ALA A 30 53.58 -5.25 32.68
CA ALA A 30 53.45 -6.57 32.07
C ALA A 30 52.34 -7.41 32.72
N ALA A 31 52.22 -7.35 34.06
CA ALA A 31 51.13 -8.01 34.77
C ALA A 31 49.74 -7.45 34.38
N SER A 32 49.62 -6.13 34.20
CA SER A 32 48.34 -5.52 33.79
C SER A 32 47.91 -5.86 32.35
N LEU A 33 48.86 -6.23 31.47
CA LEU A 33 48.52 -6.62 30.10
C LEU A 33 47.68 -7.90 30.05
N VAL A 34 47.83 -8.80 31.02
CA VAL A 34 47.01 -10.02 31.10
C VAL A 34 45.56 -9.66 31.34
N ALA A 35 45.28 -8.79 32.32
CA ALA A 35 43.92 -8.32 32.60
C ALA A 35 43.34 -7.48 31.44
N PHE A 36 44.18 -6.68 30.78
CA PHE A 36 43.77 -5.89 29.61
C PHE A 36 43.21 -6.75 28.47
N VAL A 37 43.77 -7.95 28.24
CA VAL A 37 43.23 -8.88 27.23
C VAL A 37 41.80 -9.27 27.57
N ASP A 38 41.50 -9.58 28.83
CA ASP A 38 40.16 -9.93 29.27
C ASP A 38 39.19 -8.75 29.12
N ASP A 39 39.63 -7.54 29.48
CA ASP A 39 38.82 -6.31 29.34
C ASP A 39 38.51 -5.99 27.88
N VAL A 40 39.47 -6.17 26.97
CA VAL A 40 39.27 -6.01 25.53
C VAL A 40 38.34 -7.07 24.97
N ASN A 41 38.50 -8.34 25.37
CA ASN A 41 37.59 -9.43 24.96
C ASN A 41 36.15 -9.18 25.45
N GLY A 42 36.01 -8.70 26.69
CA GLY A 42 34.71 -8.30 27.23
C GLY A 42 34.08 -7.13 26.47
N SER A 43 34.89 -6.16 26.07
CA SER A 43 34.46 -5.04 25.22
C SER A 43 34.00 -5.50 23.84
N ALA A 44 34.75 -6.41 23.20
CA ALA A 44 34.36 -7.00 21.92
C ALA A 44 33.02 -7.76 22.03
N SER A 45 32.88 -8.60 23.05
CA SER A 45 31.62 -9.32 23.31
C SER A 45 30.44 -8.39 23.55
N PHE A 46 30.65 -7.29 24.28
CA PHE A 46 29.63 -6.25 24.45
C PHE A 46 29.21 -5.63 23.11
N ILE A 47 30.17 -5.31 22.25
CA ILE A 47 29.89 -4.73 20.92
C ILE A 47 29.10 -5.72 20.06
N ASP A 48 29.49 -6.98 20.01
CA ASP A 48 28.81 -8.03 19.23
C ASP A 48 27.36 -8.20 19.66
N GLN A 49 27.10 -8.22 20.97
CA GLN A 49 25.73 -8.31 21.46
C GLN A 49 24.93 -7.03 21.21
N ARG A 50 25.56 -5.84 21.17
CA ARG A 50 24.86 -4.61 20.76
C ARG A 50 24.55 -4.55 19.27
N ALA A 51 25.41 -5.10 18.42
CA ALA A 51 25.11 -5.27 17.01
C ALA A 51 23.90 -6.21 16.83
N THR A 52 23.90 -7.34 17.53
CA THR A 52 22.78 -8.29 17.53
C THR A 52 21.47 -7.65 18.01
N ASP A 53 21.51 -6.87 19.10
CA ASP A 53 20.35 -6.12 19.60
C ASP A 53 19.81 -5.13 18.55
N ALA A 54 20.70 -4.48 17.78
CA ALA A 54 20.32 -3.53 16.74
C ALA A 54 19.64 -4.24 15.56
N ASP A 55 20.17 -5.39 15.11
CA ASP A 55 19.57 -6.20 14.03
C ASP A 55 18.19 -6.72 14.42
N ASN A 56 18.03 -7.18 15.67
CA ASN A 56 16.73 -7.59 16.20
C ASN A 56 15.73 -6.43 16.21
N ARG A 57 16.13 -5.25 16.67
CA ARG A 57 15.27 -4.05 16.67
C ARG A 57 14.87 -3.62 15.25
N ALA A 58 15.78 -3.73 14.28
CA ALA A 58 15.47 -3.44 12.88
C ALA A 58 14.41 -4.42 12.35
N THR A 59 14.55 -5.70 12.67
CA THR A 59 13.57 -6.75 12.32
C THR A 59 12.21 -6.50 12.98
N ASP A 60 12.19 -6.22 14.28
CA ASP A 60 10.96 -5.91 15.04
C ASP A 60 10.26 -4.66 14.49
N SER A 61 11.03 -3.65 14.10
CA SER A 61 10.50 -2.43 13.48
C SER A 61 9.86 -2.72 12.12
N ALA A 62 10.50 -3.54 11.27
CA ALA A 62 9.92 -3.95 9.99
C ALA A 62 8.63 -4.75 10.17
N ASN A 63 8.61 -5.69 11.13
CA ASN A 63 7.41 -6.47 11.47
C ASN A 63 6.28 -5.57 11.98
N SER A 64 6.59 -4.60 12.83
CA SER A 64 5.62 -3.63 13.34
C SER A 64 5.01 -2.77 12.21
N ALA A 65 5.83 -2.35 11.24
CA ALA A 65 5.36 -1.62 10.06
C ALA A 65 4.42 -2.48 9.20
N SER A 66 4.75 -3.75 8.97
CA SER A 66 3.88 -4.69 8.25
C SER A 66 2.56 -4.93 8.98
N ALA A 67 2.59 -5.09 10.31
CA ALA A 67 1.38 -5.26 11.12
C ALA A 67 0.48 -4.02 11.08
N ALA A 68 1.07 -2.82 11.11
CA ALA A 68 0.32 -1.57 10.98
C ALA A 68 -0.34 -1.42 9.61
N ALA A 69 0.35 -1.82 8.53
CA ALA A 69 -0.24 -1.84 7.18
C ALA A 69 -1.43 -2.81 7.08
N GLN A 70 -1.29 -4.02 7.64
CA GLN A 70 -2.38 -4.99 7.69
C GLN A 70 -3.56 -4.48 8.52
N ALA A 71 -3.31 -3.89 9.70
CA ALA A 71 -4.35 -3.34 10.56
C ALA A 71 -5.14 -2.21 9.87
N LYS A 72 -4.49 -1.40 9.02
CA LYS A 72 -5.18 -0.41 8.17
C LYS A 72 -6.14 -1.10 7.19
N THR A 73 -5.67 -2.13 6.48
CA THR A 73 -6.51 -2.90 5.55
C THR A 73 -7.68 -3.56 6.28
N ASP A 74 -7.44 -4.17 7.45
CA ASP A 74 -8.48 -4.83 8.24
C ASP A 74 -9.51 -3.81 8.77
N ALA A 75 -9.08 -2.60 9.16
CA ALA A 75 -9.97 -1.53 9.56
C ALA A 75 -10.80 -0.99 8.40
N GLU A 76 -10.23 -0.89 7.20
CA GLU A 76 -10.96 -0.54 5.97
C GLU A 76 -12.01 -1.61 5.63
N LEU A 77 -11.64 -2.89 5.69
CA LEU A 77 -12.57 -4.01 5.50
C LEU A 77 -13.69 -4.03 6.55
N ALA A 78 -13.36 -3.80 7.82
CA ALA A 78 -14.33 -3.75 8.91
C ALA A 78 -15.27 -2.54 8.78
N ARG A 79 -14.75 -1.38 8.37
CA ARG A 79 -15.56 -0.18 8.07
C ARG A 79 -16.55 -0.48 6.94
N ASP A 80 -16.07 -1.07 5.86
CA ASP A 80 -16.90 -1.40 4.69
C ASP A 80 -17.96 -2.45 5.06
N ALA A 81 -17.59 -3.49 5.81
CA ALA A 81 -18.54 -4.48 6.33
C ALA A 81 -19.59 -3.85 7.27
N ALA A 82 -19.19 -2.94 8.16
CA ALA A 82 -20.10 -2.26 9.08
C ALA A 82 -21.07 -1.29 8.36
N GLN A 83 -20.58 -0.56 7.35
CA GLN A 83 -21.43 0.31 6.51
C GLN A 83 -22.46 -0.51 5.72
N ASN A 84 -22.06 -1.70 5.27
CA ASN A 84 -22.93 -2.59 4.53
C ASN A 84 -24.05 -3.16 5.41
N VAL A 85 -23.76 -3.66 6.62
CA VAL A 85 -24.76 -4.36 7.44
C VAL A 85 -25.84 -3.45 8.02
N ALA A 86 -25.51 -2.21 8.41
CA ALA A 86 -26.45 -1.38 9.16
C ALA A 86 -27.67 -0.90 8.36
N ASN A 87 -27.56 -0.78 7.03
CA ASN A 87 -28.61 -0.22 6.17
C ASN A 87 -28.86 -0.99 4.87
N PHE A 88 -28.43 -2.25 4.79
CA PHE A 88 -28.65 -3.10 3.61
C PHE A 88 -30.13 -3.38 3.39
N LYS A 89 -30.60 -3.16 2.16
CA LYS A 89 -31.99 -3.39 1.76
C LYS A 89 -32.18 -4.64 0.92
N GLY A 90 -31.10 -5.32 0.51
CA GLY A 90 -31.15 -6.49 -0.36
C GLY A 90 -30.74 -6.18 -1.80
N ALA A 91 -31.12 -7.06 -2.74
CA ALA A 91 -30.84 -6.88 -4.15
C ALA A 91 -31.67 -5.72 -4.71
N TRP A 92 -31.04 -4.77 -5.42
CA TRP A 92 -31.72 -3.61 -6.03
C TRP A 92 -32.91 -4.03 -6.88
N SER A 93 -32.75 -5.09 -7.68
CA SER A 93 -33.79 -5.62 -8.58
C SER A 93 -35.04 -6.13 -7.86
N SER A 94 -34.99 -6.31 -6.54
CA SER A 94 -36.13 -6.71 -5.71
C SER A 94 -36.84 -5.54 -5.03
N LEU A 95 -36.33 -4.32 -5.18
CA LEU A 95 -36.82 -3.15 -4.48
C LEU A 95 -37.63 -2.24 -5.39
N SER A 96 -38.65 -1.60 -4.82
CA SER A 96 -39.44 -0.57 -5.47
C SER A 96 -39.98 0.41 -4.43
N GLY A 97 -40.44 1.58 -4.88
CA GLY A 97 -40.93 2.63 -4.00
C GLY A 97 -39.81 3.48 -3.43
N ALA A 98 -40.18 4.41 -2.55
CA ALA A 98 -39.25 5.41 -2.05
C ALA A 98 -38.14 4.77 -1.21
N LEU A 99 -36.91 5.26 -1.39
CA LEU A 99 -35.75 4.83 -0.62
C LEU A 99 -34.93 6.04 -0.20
N ASN A 100 -34.69 6.18 1.10
CA ASN A 100 -33.95 7.31 1.66
C ASN A 100 -32.58 6.85 2.15
N PRO A 101 -31.53 7.67 2.00
CA PRO A 101 -30.25 7.43 2.65
C PRO A 101 -30.39 7.55 4.18
N PRO A 102 -29.57 6.83 4.96
CA PRO A 102 -28.56 5.86 4.51
C PRO A 102 -29.20 4.53 4.07
N ALA A 103 -28.85 4.04 2.88
CA ALA A 103 -29.29 2.74 2.36
C ALA A 103 -28.21 2.13 1.45
N SER A 104 -28.10 0.80 1.47
CA SER A 104 -27.24 0.07 0.53
C SER A 104 -27.99 -1.10 -0.12
N VAL A 105 -27.59 -1.45 -1.34
CA VAL A 105 -28.20 -2.52 -2.15
C VAL A 105 -27.13 -3.32 -2.88
N THR A 106 -27.42 -4.56 -3.26
CA THR A 106 -26.57 -5.32 -4.18
C THR A 106 -27.07 -5.20 -5.61
N HIS A 107 -26.16 -4.95 -6.54
CA HIS A 107 -26.43 -4.96 -7.98
C HIS A 107 -25.15 -5.33 -8.74
N ASN A 108 -25.26 -6.27 -9.68
CA ASN A 108 -24.14 -6.77 -10.50
C ASN A 108 -22.91 -7.24 -9.71
N GLY A 109 -23.12 -7.92 -8.57
CA GLY A 109 -22.04 -8.46 -7.74
C GLY A 109 -21.29 -7.41 -6.90
N GLN A 110 -21.75 -6.16 -6.91
CA GLN A 110 -21.20 -5.08 -6.10
C GLN A 110 -22.23 -4.60 -5.08
N ILE A 111 -21.74 -3.94 -4.03
CA ILE A 111 -22.57 -3.23 -3.07
C ILE A 111 -22.55 -1.75 -3.42
N TRP A 112 -23.74 -1.16 -3.47
CA TRP A 112 -23.96 0.23 -3.82
C TRP A 112 -24.61 0.94 -2.64
N SER A 113 -24.14 2.15 -2.37
CA SER A 113 -24.74 3.02 -1.36
C SER A 113 -25.44 4.19 -1.99
N LEU A 114 -26.62 4.47 -1.48
CA LEU A 114 -27.46 5.55 -1.94
C LEU A 114 -26.97 6.89 -1.37
N LEU A 115 -26.76 7.86 -2.25
CA LEU A 115 -26.31 9.21 -1.92
C LEU A 115 -27.49 10.18 -1.70
N TYR A 116 -28.59 9.99 -2.44
CA TYR A 116 -29.74 10.90 -2.45
C TYR A 116 -31.06 10.17 -2.23
N ALA A 117 -32.03 10.84 -1.61
CA ALA A 117 -33.37 10.29 -1.44
C ALA A 117 -34.06 10.07 -2.80
N LEU A 118 -34.64 8.89 -3.00
CA LEU A 118 -35.33 8.51 -4.22
C LEU A 118 -36.83 8.38 -3.95
N GLY A 119 -37.64 8.96 -4.83
CA GLY A 119 -39.09 8.71 -4.84
C GLY A 119 -39.44 7.28 -5.27
N ASN A 120 -38.61 6.68 -6.12
CA ASN A 120 -38.68 5.26 -6.47
C ASN A 120 -37.29 4.70 -6.79
N VAL A 121 -36.82 3.74 -5.97
CA VAL A 121 -35.51 3.09 -6.14
C VAL A 121 -35.36 2.35 -7.47
N ALA A 122 -36.45 1.79 -8.01
CA ALA A 122 -36.43 1.07 -9.28
C ALA A 122 -36.18 1.99 -10.49
N ALA A 123 -36.35 3.30 -10.33
CA ALA A 123 -36.09 4.29 -11.39
C ALA A 123 -34.63 4.78 -11.41
N SER A 124 -33.82 4.36 -10.42
CA SER A 124 -32.42 4.77 -10.29
C SER A 124 -31.55 3.52 -10.15
N GLU A 125 -30.97 3.09 -11.28
CA GLU A 125 -30.16 1.86 -11.35
C GLU A 125 -28.71 2.12 -10.89
N PRO A 126 -28.19 1.34 -9.92
CA PRO A 126 -26.82 1.45 -9.48
C PRO A 126 -25.82 1.17 -10.61
N GLY A 127 -24.84 2.06 -10.79
CA GLY A 127 -23.87 2.01 -11.89
C GLY A 127 -24.33 2.67 -13.19
N VAL A 128 -25.59 3.09 -13.27
CA VAL A 128 -26.14 3.90 -14.37
C VAL A 128 -26.42 5.33 -13.89
N SER A 129 -27.07 5.49 -12.73
CA SER A 129 -27.35 6.80 -12.15
C SER A 129 -26.23 7.27 -11.21
N ALA A 130 -26.16 8.59 -11.01
CA ALA A 130 -25.25 9.22 -10.05
C ALA A 130 -25.74 9.15 -8.60
N ASP A 131 -26.92 8.56 -8.35
CA ASP A 131 -27.48 8.43 -7.00
C ASP A 131 -26.76 7.36 -6.17
N TRP A 132 -25.93 6.54 -6.82
CA TRP A 132 -25.25 5.42 -6.21
C TRP A 132 -23.74 5.56 -6.30
N VAL A 133 -23.07 5.21 -5.21
CA VAL A 133 -21.62 5.01 -5.17
C VAL A 133 -21.33 3.55 -4.84
N VAL A 134 -20.37 2.96 -5.52
CA VAL A 134 -19.88 1.63 -5.17
C VAL A 134 -19.17 1.70 -3.82
N GLN A 135 -19.57 0.85 -2.87
CA GLN A 135 -18.86 0.70 -1.61
C GLN A 135 -17.96 -0.53 -1.66
N GLY A 136 -16.66 -0.32 -1.39
CA GLY A 136 -15.70 -1.37 -1.08
C GLY A 136 -15.79 -2.59 -1.99
N GLY A 137 -15.24 -2.50 -3.19
CA GLY A 137 -15.05 -3.66 -4.05
C GLY A 137 -13.62 -4.17 -3.94
N ILE A 138 -13.44 -5.48 -3.74
CA ILE A 138 -12.35 -6.18 -4.44
C ILE A 138 -12.56 -5.82 -5.91
N ASP A 139 -11.55 -5.20 -6.51
CA ASP A 139 -11.54 -4.85 -7.93
C ASP A 139 -12.22 -5.96 -8.75
N ALA A 140 -13.32 -5.63 -9.44
CA ALA A 140 -14.17 -6.65 -10.05
C ALA A 140 -13.34 -7.47 -11.04
N SER A 141 -13.21 -8.77 -10.78
CA SER A 141 -12.35 -9.66 -11.56
C SER A 141 -12.89 -9.85 -12.97
N LYS A 142 -12.02 -9.69 -13.97
CA LYS A 142 -12.34 -9.84 -15.39
C LYS A 142 -11.31 -10.72 -16.08
N THR A 143 -11.80 -11.70 -16.84
CA THR A 143 -11.01 -12.63 -17.67
C THR A 143 -11.43 -12.60 -19.13
N ALA A 144 -12.38 -11.73 -19.50
CA ALA A 144 -12.85 -11.52 -20.86
C ALA A 144 -13.06 -10.03 -21.14
N ASN A 145 -13.04 -9.65 -22.42
CA ASN A 145 -13.21 -8.28 -22.88
C ASN A 145 -14.52 -7.68 -22.37
N PHE A 146 -14.50 -6.39 -22.00
CA PHE A 146 -15.68 -5.69 -21.47
C PHE A 146 -15.55 -4.18 -21.62
N THR A 147 -16.67 -3.48 -21.42
CA THR A 147 -16.71 -2.02 -21.26
C THR A 147 -16.76 -1.68 -19.78
N ALA A 148 -15.82 -0.85 -19.33
CA ALA A 148 -15.74 -0.37 -17.96
C ALA A 148 -16.93 0.54 -17.62
N GLY A 149 -17.44 0.39 -16.41
CA GLY A 149 -18.38 1.32 -15.81
C GLY A 149 -17.67 2.59 -15.35
N ARG A 150 -18.45 3.67 -15.21
CA ARG A 150 -17.96 4.93 -14.63
C ARG A 150 -17.64 4.72 -13.14
N ASN A 151 -16.63 5.41 -12.62
CA ASN A 151 -16.22 5.38 -11.19
C ASN A 151 -16.05 3.97 -10.62
N SER A 152 -15.45 3.08 -11.41
CA SER A 152 -15.35 1.65 -11.12
C SER A 152 -13.90 1.18 -11.06
N ALA A 153 -13.68 0.06 -10.37
CA ALA A 153 -12.36 -0.56 -10.23
C ALA A 153 -12.39 -2.05 -10.62
N TYR A 154 -11.38 -2.50 -11.38
CA TYR A 154 -11.33 -3.86 -11.96
C TYR A 154 -9.95 -4.51 -11.82
N TRP A 155 -9.96 -5.83 -11.60
CA TRP A 155 -8.77 -6.67 -11.59
C TRP A 155 -8.77 -7.53 -12.83
N LEU A 156 -7.71 -7.43 -13.62
CA LEU A 156 -7.61 -8.06 -14.93
C LEU A 156 -6.78 -9.34 -14.81
N GLY A 157 -7.45 -10.50 -14.81
CA GLY A 157 -6.82 -11.81 -14.66
C GLY A 157 -6.21 -12.39 -15.93
N SER A 158 -6.34 -11.68 -17.07
CA SER A 158 -5.89 -12.14 -18.38
C SER A 158 -5.57 -10.94 -19.28
N SER A 159 -4.82 -11.15 -20.36
CA SER A 159 -4.58 -10.13 -21.39
C SER A 159 -5.84 -9.91 -22.20
N ILE A 160 -6.65 -8.93 -21.79
CA ILE A 160 -7.96 -8.62 -22.39
C ILE A 160 -8.02 -7.18 -22.86
N THR A 161 -9.06 -6.86 -23.63
CA THR A 161 -9.40 -5.49 -24.00
C THR A 161 -10.42 -4.89 -23.04
N VAL A 162 -10.08 -3.76 -22.42
CA VAL A 162 -10.96 -2.94 -21.60
C VAL A 162 -11.35 -1.70 -22.40
N THR A 163 -12.64 -1.54 -22.69
CA THR A 163 -13.16 -0.32 -23.33
C THR A 163 -13.56 0.68 -22.25
N LEU A 164 -12.99 1.87 -22.25
CA LEU A 164 -13.42 2.96 -21.35
C LEU A 164 -14.84 3.43 -21.69
N PRO A 165 -15.58 4.03 -20.75
CA PRO A 165 -16.90 4.56 -21.03
C PRO A 165 -16.89 5.53 -22.22
N ASP A 166 -17.96 5.48 -23.03
CA ASP A 166 -18.14 6.42 -24.13
C ASP A 166 -18.30 7.86 -23.62
N THR A 167 -17.98 8.80 -24.48
CA THR A 167 -18.09 10.24 -24.21
C THR A 167 -19.09 10.92 -25.13
N THR A 168 -19.83 10.14 -25.93
CA THR A 168 -20.98 10.65 -26.70
C THR A 168 -22.07 11.21 -25.78
N THR A 169 -22.16 10.65 -24.56
CA THR A 169 -22.80 11.26 -23.41
C THR A 169 -21.72 11.56 -22.36
N PRO A 170 -21.05 12.73 -22.43
CA PRO A 170 -19.79 12.94 -21.72
C PRO A 170 -19.96 12.73 -20.21
N PRO A 171 -19.14 11.86 -19.59
CA PRO A 171 -19.15 11.73 -18.14
C PRO A 171 -18.75 13.06 -17.48
N PRO A 172 -19.13 13.30 -16.21
CA PRO A 172 -18.62 14.44 -15.46
C PRO A 172 -17.08 14.44 -15.42
N THR A 173 -16.47 15.61 -15.50
CA THR A 173 -15.02 15.77 -15.27
C THR A 173 -14.63 15.16 -13.91
N GLY A 174 -13.55 14.40 -13.88
CA GLY A 174 -13.09 13.67 -12.70
C GLY A 174 -13.67 12.26 -12.57
N THR A 175 -14.53 11.81 -13.49
CA THR A 175 -14.95 10.40 -13.55
C THR A 175 -13.73 9.51 -13.75
N PHE A 176 -13.63 8.41 -13.00
CA PHE A 176 -12.45 7.54 -13.05
C PHE A 176 -12.76 6.09 -13.43
N VAL A 177 -11.74 5.39 -13.95
CA VAL A 177 -11.68 3.93 -14.07
C VAL A 177 -10.34 3.46 -13.54
N ARG A 178 -10.34 2.62 -12.51
CA ARG A 178 -9.12 2.08 -11.88
C ARG A 178 -8.90 0.64 -12.28
N LEU A 179 -7.66 0.30 -12.65
CA LEU A 179 -7.31 -1.03 -13.13
C LEU A 179 -6.06 -1.56 -12.41
N THR A 180 -6.15 -2.80 -11.95
CA THR A 180 -5.03 -3.63 -11.53
C THR A 180 -4.99 -4.90 -12.40
N LYS A 181 -3.85 -5.58 -12.48
CA LYS A 181 -3.70 -6.76 -13.36
C LYS A 181 -2.90 -7.90 -12.71
N ALA A 182 -3.10 -9.11 -13.20
CA ALA A 182 -2.17 -10.21 -12.97
C ALA A 182 -0.78 -9.87 -13.55
N LEU A 183 0.28 -10.30 -12.87
CA LEU A 183 1.67 -9.96 -13.23
C LEU A 183 2.01 -10.30 -14.70
N THR A 184 1.46 -11.38 -15.24
CA THR A 184 1.71 -11.87 -16.60
C THR A 184 0.68 -11.39 -17.63
N ALA A 185 -0.38 -10.70 -17.22
CA ALA A 185 -1.37 -10.16 -18.13
C ALA A 185 -0.86 -8.85 -18.71
N ASN A 186 -1.07 -8.63 -20.02
CA ASN A 186 -0.79 -7.36 -20.70
C ASN A 186 -2.06 -6.85 -21.39
N PRO A 187 -3.05 -6.34 -20.62
CA PRO A 187 -4.33 -5.89 -21.17
C PRO A 187 -4.14 -4.66 -22.06
N VAL A 188 -5.08 -4.46 -22.99
CA VAL A 188 -5.18 -3.23 -23.78
C VAL A 188 -6.37 -2.43 -23.28
N VAL A 189 -6.14 -1.18 -22.90
CA VAL A 189 -7.21 -0.24 -22.53
C VAL A 189 -7.46 0.66 -23.73
N GLN A 190 -8.68 0.67 -24.25
CA GLN A 190 -9.07 1.46 -25.42
C GLN A 190 -10.11 2.51 -25.06
N ALA A 191 -10.11 3.61 -25.80
CA ALA A 191 -11.13 4.63 -25.66
C ALA A 191 -12.52 4.08 -26.06
N GLY A 192 -13.54 4.51 -25.33
CA GLY A 192 -14.93 4.38 -25.77
C GLY A 192 -15.23 5.30 -26.95
N ALA A 193 -16.40 5.11 -27.57
CA ALA A 193 -16.81 5.94 -28.70
C ALA A 193 -16.80 7.44 -28.34
N GLY A 194 -16.26 8.26 -29.24
CA GLY A 194 -16.20 9.72 -29.08
C GLY A 194 -15.03 10.24 -28.24
N SER A 195 -14.15 9.35 -27.75
CA SER A 195 -13.03 9.73 -26.88
C SER A 195 -11.67 9.28 -27.42
N ALA A 196 -10.62 9.77 -26.78
CA ALA A 196 -9.27 9.26 -26.88
C ALA A 196 -8.71 8.99 -25.47
N VAL A 197 -7.65 8.20 -25.43
CA VAL A 197 -6.78 8.04 -24.26
C VAL A 197 -5.57 8.95 -24.46
N ILE A 198 -5.26 9.77 -23.47
CA ILE A 198 -4.03 10.57 -23.43
C ILE A 198 -3.09 9.85 -22.47
N ALA A 199 -2.22 9.01 -23.02
CA ALA A 199 -1.21 8.27 -22.25
C ALA A 199 0.11 9.01 -22.14
N THR A 200 0.33 9.99 -23.01
CA THR A 200 1.52 10.83 -23.04
C THR A 200 1.13 12.27 -23.33
N SER A 201 1.98 13.23 -22.95
CA SER A 201 1.75 14.67 -23.15
C SER A 201 1.71 15.14 -24.62
N LYS A 202 1.69 14.21 -25.60
CA LYS A 202 1.90 14.51 -27.02
C LYS A 202 0.83 14.02 -27.98
N GLY A 203 -0.27 13.43 -27.53
CA GLY A 203 -1.32 13.02 -28.47
C GLY A 203 -2.55 12.35 -27.88
N ASN A 204 -3.56 12.22 -28.74
CA ASN A 204 -4.76 11.43 -28.52
C ASN A 204 -4.52 10.02 -29.08
N ASP A 205 -4.36 9.04 -28.20
CA ASP A 205 -4.27 7.63 -28.57
C ASP A 205 -5.67 6.99 -28.58
N THR A 206 -5.88 5.97 -29.40
CA THR A 206 -7.13 5.18 -29.36
C THR A 206 -7.06 4.05 -28.35
N SER A 207 -5.86 3.65 -27.94
CA SER A 207 -5.62 2.57 -26.99
C SER A 207 -4.22 2.59 -26.40
N VAL A 208 -4.06 2.01 -25.21
CA VAL A 208 -2.80 1.88 -24.47
C VAL A 208 -2.63 0.44 -24.01
N THR A 209 -1.41 -0.09 -24.07
CA THR A 209 -1.11 -1.40 -23.46
C THR A 209 -0.71 -1.20 -22.00
N PHE A 210 -1.40 -1.89 -21.10
CA PHE A 210 -1.10 -1.88 -19.67
C PHE A 210 -0.05 -2.95 -19.35
N ASP A 211 1.23 -2.55 -19.45
CA ASP A 211 2.41 -3.40 -19.24
C ASP A 211 3.29 -2.92 -18.07
N VAL A 212 2.67 -2.35 -17.03
CA VAL A 212 3.37 -1.96 -15.80
C VAL A 212 2.80 -2.74 -14.63
N ASN A 213 3.65 -3.13 -13.68
CA ASN A 213 3.22 -3.83 -12.46
C ASN A 213 2.82 -2.81 -11.37
N ALA A 214 1.91 -1.91 -11.73
CA ALA A 214 1.37 -0.86 -10.87
C ALA A 214 -0.13 -0.73 -11.11
N GLU A 215 -0.82 -0.05 -10.21
CA GLU A 215 -2.18 0.41 -10.45
C GLU A 215 -2.18 1.52 -11.51
N ILE A 216 -3.16 1.49 -12.43
CA ILE A 216 -3.42 2.59 -13.36
C ILE A 216 -4.81 3.15 -13.12
N ILE A 217 -4.92 4.47 -13.15
CA ILE A 217 -6.20 5.19 -13.06
C ILE A 217 -6.37 6.01 -14.33
N PHE A 218 -7.49 5.83 -15.00
CA PHE A 218 -7.93 6.68 -16.09
C PHE A 218 -8.90 7.72 -15.54
N ILE A 219 -8.66 9.01 -15.77
CA ILE A 219 -9.51 10.10 -15.31
C ILE A 219 -10.04 10.86 -16.52
N PHE A 220 -11.34 11.10 -16.56
CA PHE A 220 -11.96 11.89 -17.61
C PHE A 220 -11.75 13.38 -17.34
N ASN A 221 -11.09 14.09 -18.26
CA ASN A 221 -10.79 15.53 -18.11
C ASN A 221 -11.93 16.44 -18.60
N GLY A 222 -13.03 15.88 -19.11
CA GLY A 222 -14.14 16.60 -19.74
C GLY A 222 -14.20 16.43 -21.26
N THR A 223 -13.14 15.92 -21.89
CA THR A 223 -13.08 15.61 -23.33
C THR A 223 -12.49 14.22 -23.60
N ASN A 224 -11.38 13.89 -22.94
CA ASN A 224 -10.64 12.64 -23.12
C ASN A 224 -10.37 11.96 -21.78
N TRP A 225 -10.00 10.68 -21.86
CA TRP A 225 -9.47 9.94 -20.72
C TRP A 225 -7.96 10.16 -20.62
N GLU A 226 -7.47 10.56 -19.45
CA GLU A 226 -6.06 10.75 -19.15
C GLU A 226 -5.59 9.66 -18.18
N VAL A 227 -4.34 9.20 -18.36
CA VAL A 227 -3.66 8.25 -17.46
C VAL A 227 -2.73 8.97 -16.50
#